data_AF-A0A353BID8-F1
#
_entry.id   AF-A0A353BID8-F1
#
_cell.length_a   1.000
_cell.length_b   1.000
_cell.length_c   1.000
_cell.angle_alpha   90.00
_cell.angle_beta   90.00
_cell.angle_gamma   90.00
#
_symmetry.space_group_name_H-M   'P 1'
#
loop_
_entity.id
_entity.type
_entity.pdbx_description
1 polymer ?
#
loop_
_entity_poly.entity_id
_entity_poly.type
_entity_poly.pdbx_seq_one_letter_code
_entity_poly.pdbx_strand_id
1 'polypeptide(L)'
;PLKPRALLAATGASENFLSFPGNDLPGVYGAGAVQTLMNVHGIRPGKSVLMVGSGNIGLIVSYQLLQAGVRVIAVIEGLPAIGGYLVHASK
;
A
#
# COMPACT_ATOMS: atom_id res chain seq x y z
N PRO A 1 7.46 8.58 37.36
CA PRO A 1 8.29 8.71 36.14
C PRO A 1 9.30 7.57 35.98
N LEU A 2 9.35 6.94 34.80
CA LEU A 2 10.33 5.90 34.47
C LEU A 2 11.72 6.53 34.20
N LYS A 3 12.80 5.91 34.71
CA LYS A 3 14.20 6.31 34.49
C LYS A 3 15.05 5.12 34.04
N PRO A 4 14.88 4.63 32.80
CA PRO A 4 15.63 3.48 32.32
C PRO A 4 17.09 3.85 32.01
N ARG A 5 17.98 2.85 32.06
CA ARG A 5 19.40 3.01 31.66
C ARG A 5 19.61 3.09 30.15
N ALA A 6 18.66 2.61 29.35
CA ALA A 6 18.68 2.65 27.89
C ALA A 6 17.24 2.64 27.34
N LEU A 7 17.05 3.17 26.12
CA LEU A 7 15.78 3.18 25.39
C LEU A 7 15.99 2.62 23.99
N LEU A 8 15.16 1.66 23.57
CA LEU A 8 15.08 1.15 22.20
C LEU A 8 13.73 1.54 21.60
N ALA A 9 13.75 2.33 20.53
CA ALA A 9 12.56 2.65 19.75
C ALA A 9 12.49 1.72 18.54
N ALA A 10 11.48 0.85 18.51
CA ALA A 10 11.22 -0.10 17.42
C ALA A 10 9.73 -0.07 17.03
N THR A 11 9.14 1.13 16.98
CA THR A 11 7.71 1.35 16.77
C THR A 11 7.24 1.16 15.32
N GLY A 12 8.17 0.85 14.41
CA GLY A 12 7.88 0.74 12.98
C GLY A 12 7.63 2.10 12.31
N ALA A 13 6.89 2.09 11.21
CA ALA A 13 6.51 3.26 10.44
C ALA A 13 5.00 3.23 10.15
N SER A 14 4.41 4.42 9.99
CA SER A 14 3.02 4.59 9.55
C SER A 14 2.98 4.91 8.06
N GLU A 15 1.84 4.63 7.42
CA GLU A 15 1.58 5.07 6.06
C GLU A 15 1.62 6.59 5.95
N ASN A 16 2.16 7.09 4.83
CA ASN A 16 2.13 8.49 4.48
C ASN A 16 1.10 8.70 3.36
N PHE A 17 -0.03 9.33 3.69
CA PHE A 17 -1.13 9.53 2.77
C PHE A 17 -0.92 10.76 1.90
N LEU A 18 -1.27 10.66 0.63
CA LEU A 18 -1.34 11.81 -0.27
C LEU A 18 -2.57 12.67 0.08
N SER A 19 -2.35 13.97 0.18
CA SER A 19 -3.44 14.94 0.36
C SER A 19 -4.02 15.34 -0.98
N PHE A 20 -5.28 14.99 -1.21
CA PHE A 20 -6.06 15.40 -2.39
C PHE A 20 -7.55 15.47 -2.02
N PRO A 21 -8.38 16.25 -2.74
CA PRO A 21 -9.81 16.33 -2.48
C PRO A 21 -10.49 14.96 -2.51
N GLY A 22 -11.19 14.60 -1.43
CA GLY A 22 -11.87 13.30 -1.29
C GLY A 22 -10.98 12.13 -0.89
N ASN A 23 -9.76 12.38 -0.40
CA ASN A 23 -8.86 11.33 0.10
C ASN A 23 -9.35 10.64 1.39
N ASP A 24 -10.45 11.11 1.97
CA ASP A 24 -11.13 10.59 3.15
C ASP A 24 -12.40 9.79 2.81
N LEU A 25 -12.78 9.71 1.53
CA LEU A 25 -13.99 9.03 1.10
C LEU A 25 -13.88 7.49 1.23
N PRO A 26 -15.00 6.78 1.50
CA PRO A 26 -15.03 5.32 1.50
C PRO A 26 -14.51 4.73 0.19
N GLY A 27 -13.62 3.74 0.30
CA GLY A 27 -12.96 3.11 -0.84
C GLY A 27 -11.57 3.67 -1.14
N VAL A 28 -11.15 4.76 -0.49
CA VAL A 28 -9.76 5.21 -0.47
C VAL A 28 -9.05 4.51 0.69
N TYR A 29 -7.96 3.80 0.38
CA TYR A 29 -7.19 3.05 1.36
C TYR A 29 -5.71 3.35 1.25
N GLY A 30 -5.02 3.21 2.38
CA GLY A 30 -3.59 2.99 2.38
C GLY A 30 -3.26 1.60 1.82
N ALA A 31 -2.10 1.45 1.19
CA ALA A 31 -1.66 0.16 0.67
C ALA A 31 -1.47 -0.87 1.80
N GLY A 32 -1.02 -0.44 2.98
CA GLY A 32 -0.92 -1.28 4.18
C GLY A 32 -2.28 -1.73 4.71
N ALA A 33 -3.28 -0.85 4.69
CA ALA A 33 -4.67 -1.22 5.00
C ALA A 33 -5.21 -2.28 4.03
N VAL A 34 -4.95 -2.13 2.72
CA VAL A 34 -5.32 -3.14 1.70
C VAL A 34 -4.63 -4.48 1.96
N GLN A 35 -3.34 -4.47 2.29
CA GLN A 35 -2.62 -5.70 2.65
C GLN A 35 -3.19 -6.36 3.90
N THR A 36 -3.58 -5.57 4.91
CA THR A 36 -4.21 -6.09 6.13
C THR A 36 -5.54 -6.77 5.79
N LEU A 37 -6.39 -6.13 4.98
CA LEU A 37 -7.65 -6.71 4.52
C LEU A 37 -7.42 -8.04 3.79
N MET A 38 -6.51 -8.08 2.82
CA MET A 38 -6.29 -9.27 2.00
C MET A 38 -5.56 -10.39 2.75
N ASN A 39 -4.43 -10.08 3.39
CA ASN A 39 -3.51 -11.09 3.90
C ASN A 39 -3.87 -11.57 5.31
N VAL A 40 -4.44 -10.68 6.14
CA VAL A 40 -4.83 -11.03 7.52
C VAL A 40 -6.28 -11.47 7.57
N HIS A 41 -7.17 -10.77 6.86
CA HIS A 41 -8.61 -11.02 6.95
C HIS A 41 -9.20 -11.79 5.77
N GLY A 42 -8.46 -12.00 4.67
CA GLY A 42 -8.98 -12.69 3.48
C GLY A 42 -10.06 -11.90 2.74
N ILE A 43 -10.15 -10.59 2.96
CA ILE A 43 -11.17 -9.71 2.40
C ILE A 43 -10.63 -8.99 1.17
N ARG A 44 -11.38 -9.06 0.06
CA ARG A 44 -11.11 -8.22 -1.12
C ARG A 44 -11.58 -6.79 -0.83
N PRO A 45 -10.73 -5.76 -1.03
CA PRO A 45 -11.11 -4.37 -0.73
C PRO A 45 -12.12 -3.78 -1.73
N GLY A 46 -12.41 -4.48 -2.82
CA GLY A 46 -13.38 -4.10 -3.84
C GLY A 46 -13.32 -5.01 -5.07
N LYS A 47 -14.10 -4.67 -6.10
CA LYS A 47 -14.09 -5.38 -7.40
C LYS A 47 -13.05 -4.81 -8.37
N SER A 48 -12.71 -3.54 -8.21
CA SER A 48 -11.71 -2.84 -9.02
C SER A 48 -10.95 -1.82 -8.19
N VAL A 49 -9.66 -1.62 -8.50
CA VAL A 49 -8.77 -0.69 -7.78
C VAL A 49 -7.95 0.11 -8.77
N LEU A 50 -7.76 1.40 -8.48
CA LEU A 50 -6.71 2.24 -9.07
C LEU A 50 -5.60 2.40 -8.03
N MET A 51 -4.37 1.96 -8.35
CA MET A 51 -3.22 2.13 -7.47
C MET A 51 -2.53 3.46 -7.78
N VAL A 52 -2.28 4.27 -6.76
CA VAL A 52 -1.48 5.49 -6.88
C VAL A 52 -0.14 5.27 -6.16
N GLY A 53 0.94 5.26 -6.93
CA GLY A 53 2.31 4.92 -6.54
C GLY A 53 2.78 3.58 -7.13
N SER A 54 3.97 3.55 -7.74
CA SER A 54 4.59 2.33 -8.28
C SER A 54 5.92 1.95 -7.61
N GLY A 55 6.12 2.41 -6.37
CA GLY A 55 7.18 1.89 -5.51
C GLY A 55 6.96 0.41 -5.15
N ASN A 56 7.88 -0.18 -4.36
CA ASN A 56 7.83 -1.59 -3.96
C ASN A 56 6.45 -2.04 -3.48
N ILE A 57 5.83 -1.26 -2.59
CA ILE A 57 4.52 -1.56 -2.01
C ILE A 57 3.41 -1.45 -3.07
N GLY A 58 3.39 -0.38 -3.87
CA GLY A 58 2.36 -0.17 -4.89
C GLY A 58 2.30 -1.31 -5.90
N LEU A 59 3.46 -1.78 -6.37
CA LEU A 59 3.57 -2.89 -7.32
C LEU A 59 3.15 -4.22 -6.70
N ILE A 60 3.69 -4.57 -5.52
CA ILE A 60 3.38 -5.87 -4.91
C ILE A 60 1.92 -5.98 -4.47
N VAL A 61 1.34 -4.88 -3.97
CA VAL A 61 -0.09 -4.86 -3.59
C VAL A 61 -0.98 -4.95 -4.83
N SER A 62 -0.63 -4.26 -5.91
CA SER A 62 -1.35 -4.38 -7.18
C SER A 62 -1.29 -5.81 -7.73
N TYR A 63 -0.14 -6.46 -7.66
CA TYR A 63 0.01 -7.86 -8.05
C TYR A 63 -0.80 -8.81 -7.17
N GLN A 64 -0.83 -8.59 -5.84
CA GLN A 64 -1.66 -9.35 -4.91
C GLN A 64 -3.16 -9.19 -5.22
N LEU A 65 -3.60 -7.97 -5.55
CA LEU A 65 -4.97 -7.69 -5.97
C LEU A 65 -5.34 -8.44 -7.26
N LEU A 66 -4.44 -8.47 -8.24
CA LEU A 66 -4.64 -9.25 -9.47
C LEU A 66 -4.81 -10.75 -9.18
N GLN A 67 -3.94 -11.33 -8.34
CA GLN A 67 -4.05 -12.73 -7.93
C GLN A 67 -5.33 -13.02 -7.15
N ALA A 68 -5.81 -12.05 -6.37
CA ALA A 68 -7.10 -12.13 -5.68
C ALA A 68 -8.30 -11.95 -6.62
N GLY A 69 -8.10 -11.77 -7.93
CA GLY A 69 -9.18 -11.58 -8.90
C GLY A 69 -9.82 -10.19 -8.84
N VAL A 70 -9.14 -9.21 -8.25
CA VAL A 70 -9.55 -7.81 -8.28
C VAL A 70 -9.03 -7.17 -9.56
N ARG A 71 -9.88 -6.41 -10.25
CA ARG A 71 -9.48 -5.71 -11.47
C ARG A 71 -8.64 -4.48 -11.12
N VAL A 72 -7.32 -4.56 -11.30
CA VAL A 72 -6.45 -3.37 -11.22
C VAL A 72 -6.60 -2.56 -12.49
N ILE A 73 -7.16 -1.35 -12.36
CA ILE A 73 -7.48 -0.46 -13.48
C ILE A 73 -6.21 0.15 -14.07
N ALA A 74 -5.35 0.65 -13.18
CA ALA A 74 -4.02 1.15 -13.51
C ALA A 74 -3.17 1.24 -12.23
N VAL A 75 -1.86 1.33 -12.43
CA VAL A 75 -0.87 1.73 -11.42
C VAL A 75 -0.28 3.05 -11.90
N ILE A 76 -0.45 4.12 -11.13
CA ILE A 76 -0.01 5.46 -11.49
C ILE A 76 1.32 5.74 -10.82
N GLU A 77 2.33 6.13 -11.60
CA GLU A 77 3.63 6.57 -11.07
C GLU A 77 3.72 8.09 -11.18
N GLY A 78 4.17 8.74 -10.10
CA GLY A 78 4.43 10.18 -10.08
C GLY A 78 5.79 10.56 -10.63
N LEU A 79 6.72 9.60 -10.72
CA LEU A 79 8.04 9.75 -11.33
C LEU A 79 8.03 9.42 -12.84
N PRO A 80 9.06 9.82 -13.61
CA PRO A 80 9.17 9.47 -15.03
C PRO A 80 9.36 7.98 -15.32
N ALA A 81 9.64 7.16 -14.29
CA ALA A 81 9.88 5.73 -14.39
C ALA A 81 9.44 5.02 -13.11
N ILE A 82 9.21 3.69 -13.20
CA ILE A 82 8.80 2.84 -12.08
C ILE A 82 9.84 2.87 -10.96
N GLY A 83 9.40 3.16 -9.73
CA GLY A 83 10.28 3.32 -8.57
C GLY A 83 10.56 2.04 -7.77
N GLY A 84 9.89 0.93 -8.06
CA GLY A 84 10.09 -0.33 -7.35
C GLY A 84 11.33 -1.12 -7.80
N TYR A 85 11.89 -1.92 -6.89
CA TYR A 85 12.94 -2.89 -7.20
C TYR A 85 12.48 -3.89 -8.25
N LEU A 86 13.45 -4.42 -9.02
CA LEU A 86 13.19 -5.33 -10.12
C LEU A 86 12.29 -6.52 -9.74
N VAL A 87 12.43 -7.06 -8.53
CA VAL A 87 11.62 -8.19 -8.02
C VAL A 87 10.12 -7.89 -7.92
N HIS A 88 9.76 -6.61 -7.77
CA HIS A 88 8.38 -6.14 -7.76
C HIS A 88 7.98 -5.58 -9.13
N ALA A 89 8.89 -4.93 -9.84
CA ALA A 89 8.64 -4.37 -11.17
C ALA A 89 8.48 -5.42 -12.28
N SER A 90 8.97 -6.64 -12.06
CA SER A 90 8.87 -7.76 -13.01
C SER A 90 7.61 -8.64 -12.83
N LYS A 91 6.66 -8.21 -11.98
CA LYS A 91 5.42 -8.93 -11.68
C LYS A 91 4.32 -8.71 -12.70
#